data_AF-A0A9D1IA15-F1
#
_entry.id   AF-A0A9D1IA15-F1
#
_cell.length_a   1.000
_cell.length_b   1.000
_cell.length_c   1.000
_cell.angle_alpha   90.00
_cell.angle_beta   90.00
_cell.angle_gamma   90.00
#
_symmetry.space_group_name_H-M   'P 1'
#
loop_
_entity.id
_entity.type
_entity.pdbx_description
1 polymer ?
#
loop_
_entity_poly.entity_id
_entity_poly.type
_entity_poly.pdbx_seq_one_letter_code
_entity_poly.pdbx_strand_id
1 'polypeptide(L)'
;DLRHLKREVELLNRRIAEIEMAEKHGVGSICGMPKVRRRYDNIDGMRKRIAELETRLRRRREDCLAALEEIYRIIDATQDAQMRQILFLRYVDGRKWWEIAVKMEYSGEQIPRKKHNAFLEQFPKS
;
A
#
# COMPACT_ATOMS: atom_id res chain seq x y z
N ASP A 1 -3.32 -4.62 -8.09
CA ASP A 1 -1.95 -4.09 -8.26
C ASP A 1 -1.38 -3.72 -6.90
N LEU A 2 -0.20 -4.24 -6.56
CA LEU A 2 0.47 -4.09 -5.27
C LEU A 2 0.62 -2.62 -4.83
N ARG A 3 0.83 -1.69 -5.76
CA ARG A 3 0.91 -0.25 -5.46
C ARG A 3 -0.39 0.30 -4.85
N HIS A 4 -1.53 -0.16 -5.37
CA HIS A 4 -2.84 0.27 -4.88
C HIS A 4 -3.11 -0.29 -3.49
N LEU A 5 -2.76 -1.57 -3.25
CA LEU A 5 -2.90 -2.21 -1.94
C LEU A 5 -2.03 -1.52 -0.87
N LYS A 6 -0.76 -1.22 -1.19
CA LYS A 6 0.14 -0.45 -0.31
C LYS A 6 -0.45 0.92 0.05
N ARG A 7 -1.00 1.63 -0.94
CA ARG A 7 -1.65 2.93 -0.73
C ARG A 7 -2.89 2.82 0.15
N GLU A 8 -3.70 1.77 -0.02
CA GLU A 8 -4.87 1.53 0.83
C GLU A 8 -4.46 1.26 2.29
N VAL A 9 -3.40 0.47 2.52
CA VAL A 9 -2.81 0.25 3.85
C VAL A 9 -2.37 1.57 4.50
N GLU A 10 -1.67 2.44 3.75
CA GLU A 10 -1.26 3.76 4.23
C GLU A 10 -2.45 4.65 4.61
N LEU A 11 -3.50 4.68 3.78
CA LEU A 11 -4.71 5.45 4.03
C LEU A 11 -5.45 4.95 5.28
N LEU A 12 -5.53 3.63 5.47
CA LEU A 12 -6.16 3.02 6.65
C LEU A 12 -5.38 3.35 7.93
N ASN A 13 -4.04 3.23 7.91
CA ASN A 13 -3.19 3.63 9.03
C ASN A 13 -3.40 5.12 9.39
N ARG A 14 -3.43 6.00 8.38
CA ARG A 14 -3.67 7.44 8.60
C ARG A 14 -5.04 7.67 9.25
N ARG A 15 -6.07 6.97 8.78
CA ARG A 15 -7.44 7.14 9.30
C ARG A 15 -7.57 6.67 10.74
N ILE A 16 -6.89 5.58 11.13
CA ILE A 16 -6.82 5.12 12.52
C ILE A 16 -6.16 6.20 13.39
N ALA A 17 -5.00 6.71 12.97
CA ALA A 17 -4.28 7.75 13.71
C ALA A 17 -5.11 9.04 13.88
N GLU A 18 -5.88 9.46 12.87
CA GLU A 18 -6.79 10.60 12.97
C GLU A 18 -7.87 10.39 14.06
N ILE A 19 -8.45 9.20 14.14
CA ILE A 19 -9.50 8.89 15.14
C ILE A 19 -8.89 8.79 16.55
N GLU A 20 -7.72 8.16 16.70
CA GLU A 20 -7.01 8.09 17.97
C GLU A 20 -6.62 9.48 18.50
N MET A 21 -6.20 10.39 17.62
CA MET A 21 -5.92 11.79 18.00
C MET A 21 -7.20 12.51 18.44
N ALA A 22 -8.34 12.26 17.78
CA ALA A 22 -9.62 12.82 18.18
C ALA A 22 -10.11 12.28 19.54
N GLU A 23 -9.87 10.99 19.85
CA GLU A 23 -10.14 10.42 21.18
C GLU A 23 -9.26 11.06 22.25
N LYS A 24 -7.96 11.24 21.98
CA LYS A 24 -6.96 11.81 22.92
C LYS A 24 -7.16 13.29 23.22
N HIS A 25 -7.41 14.11 22.20
CA HIS A 25 -7.57 15.56 22.38
C HIS A 25 -8.96 15.93 22.89
N GLY A 26 -9.92 15.00 22.83
CA GLY A 26 -11.32 15.23 23.14
C GLY A 26 -11.94 16.25 22.18
N VAL A 27 -13.23 16.12 21.91
CA VAL A 27 -14.02 17.25 21.41
C VAL A 27 -14.12 18.25 22.58
N GLY A 28 -13.08 19.05 22.78
CA GLY A 28 -12.84 19.81 23.99
C GLY A 28 -13.00 21.31 23.78
N SER A 29 -14.00 21.87 24.46
CA SER A 29 -14.15 23.29 24.81
C SER A 29 -14.92 24.19 23.85
N ILE A 30 -16.24 24.00 23.76
CA ILE A 30 -17.15 25.15 23.71
C ILE A 30 -17.89 25.20 25.05
N CYS A 31 -17.71 26.35 25.70
CA CYS A 31 -18.17 26.78 27.00
C CYS A 31 -19.62 26.36 27.35
N GLY A 32 -19.82 25.76 28.55
CA GLY A 32 -21.01 26.06 29.35
C GLY A 32 -22.25 25.15 29.31
N MET A 33 -22.19 23.82 29.04
CA MET A 33 -23.38 22.96 29.17
C MET A 33 -23.21 21.73 30.09
N PRO A 34 -24.15 21.46 31.03
CA PRO A 34 -24.07 20.33 31.96
C PRO A 34 -24.70 19.01 31.41
N LYS A 35 -24.22 17.90 31.99
CA LYS A 35 -24.69 16.48 31.95
C LYS A 35 -24.24 15.56 30.78
N VAL A 36 -22.96 15.16 30.85
CA VAL A 36 -22.41 13.78 31.05
C VAL A 36 -23.22 12.53 30.60
N ARG A 37 -23.99 12.55 29.51
CA ARG A 37 -24.48 11.31 28.87
C ARG A 37 -24.07 11.11 27.41
N ARG A 38 -23.66 12.16 26.69
CA ARG A 38 -23.26 12.06 25.26
C ARG A 38 -21.78 11.74 25.02
N ARG A 39 -20.96 11.69 26.07
CA ARG A 39 -19.50 11.56 25.93
C ARG A 39 -19.05 10.10 25.77
N TYR A 40 -19.74 9.17 26.42
CA TYR A 40 -19.45 7.73 26.34
C TYR A 40 -19.94 7.11 25.02
N ASP A 41 -21.14 7.50 24.54
CA ASP A 41 -21.68 7.01 23.26
C ASP A 41 -20.79 7.37 22.06
N ASN A 42 -20.06 8.49 22.13
CA ASN A 42 -19.11 8.89 21.11
C ASN A 42 -17.80 8.09 21.18
N ILE A 43 -17.29 7.81 22.38
CA ILE A 43 -16.04 7.05 22.56
C ILE A 43 -16.23 5.58 22.17
N ASP A 44 -17.34 4.95 22.56
CA ASP A 44 -17.65 3.56 22.16
C ASP A 44 -17.81 3.44 20.64
N GLY A 45 -18.50 4.40 20.01
CA GLY A 45 -18.61 4.50 18.55
C GLY A 45 -17.26 4.71 17.85
N MET A 46 -16.36 5.54 18.41
CA MET A 46 -15.00 5.73 17.91
C MET A 46 -14.19 4.42 17.98
N ARG A 47 -14.24 3.71 19.11
CA ARG A 47 -13.55 2.43 19.31
C ARG A 47 -14.04 1.34 18.37
N LYS A 48 -15.35 1.22 18.19
CA LYS A 48 -15.94 0.30 17.20
C LYS A 48 -15.41 0.59 15.80
N ARG A 49 -15.34 1.87 15.42
CA ARG A 49 -14.82 2.28 14.11
C ARG A 49 -13.33 2.01 13.95
N ILE A 50 -12.53 2.18 15.01
CA ILE A 50 -11.11 1.76 15.01
C ILE A 50 -11.02 0.25 14.77
N ALA A 51 -11.75 -0.58 15.52
CA ALA A 51 -11.72 -2.03 15.38
C ALA A 51 -12.11 -2.51 13.97
N GLU A 52 -13.10 -1.87 13.35
CA GLU A 52 -13.48 -2.11 11.95
C GLU A 52 -12.34 -1.75 10.97
N LEU A 53 -11.71 -0.59 11.16
CA LEU A 53 -10.59 -0.14 10.33
C LEU A 53 -9.35 -1.04 10.49
N GLU A 54 -9.05 -1.48 11.71
CA GLU A 54 -7.97 -2.43 11.97
C GLU A 54 -8.22 -3.78 11.32
N THR A 55 -9.47 -4.27 11.35
CA THR A 55 -9.86 -5.49 10.66
C THR A 55 -9.65 -5.37 9.16
N ARG A 56 -10.04 -4.24 8.57
CA ARG A 56 -9.78 -3.94 7.16
C ARG A 56 -8.28 -3.83 6.86
N LEU A 57 -7.53 -3.18 7.73
CA LEU A 57 -6.08 -3.02 7.61
C LEU A 57 -5.36 -4.37 7.61
N ARG A 58 -5.72 -5.29 8.52
CA ARG A 58 -5.18 -6.65 8.55
C ARG A 58 -5.39 -7.38 7.22
N ARG A 59 -6.64 -7.42 6.74
CA ARG A 59 -6.98 -8.02 5.44
C ARG A 59 -6.17 -7.41 4.29
N ARG A 60 -6.03 -6.08 4.25
CA ARG A 60 -5.23 -5.42 3.20
C ARG A 60 -3.74 -5.69 3.29
N ARG A 61 -3.20 -5.93 4.48
CA ARG A 61 -1.80 -6.37 4.65
C ARG A 61 -1.62 -7.80 4.16
N GLU A 62 -2.57 -8.69 4.44
CA GLU A 62 -2.57 -10.07 3.91
C GLU A 62 -2.63 -10.06 2.38
N ASP A 63 -3.53 -9.28 1.78
CA ASP A 63 -3.61 -9.08 0.32
C ASP A 63 -2.27 -8.58 -0.25
N CYS A 64 -1.62 -7.62 0.43
CA CYS A 64 -0.30 -7.12 0.04
C CYS A 64 0.77 -8.22 0.05
N LEU A 65 0.79 -9.03 1.11
CA LEU A 65 1.78 -10.10 1.27
C LEU A 65 1.60 -11.17 0.19
N ALA A 66 0.37 -11.64 -0.02
CA ALA A 66 0.07 -12.62 -1.07
C ALA A 66 0.46 -12.11 -2.47
N ALA A 67 0.15 -10.85 -2.79
CA ALA A 67 0.56 -10.26 -4.06
C ALA A 67 2.09 -10.11 -4.18
N LEU A 68 2.79 -9.82 -3.08
CA LEU A 68 4.24 -9.71 -3.07
C LEU A 68 4.92 -11.07 -3.23
N GLU A 69 4.40 -12.13 -2.61
CA GLU A 69 4.85 -13.51 -2.78
C GLU A 69 4.72 -13.97 -4.24
N GLU A 70 3.61 -13.63 -4.91
CA GLU A 70 3.42 -13.91 -6.33
C GLU A 70 4.50 -13.23 -7.19
N ILE A 71 4.76 -11.95 -6.92
CA ILE A 71 5.79 -11.19 -7.64
C ILE A 71 7.17 -11.81 -7.43
N TYR A 72 7.52 -12.18 -6.20
CA TYR A 72 8.80 -12.83 -5.92
C TYR A 72 8.91 -14.17 -6.63
N ARG A 73 7.84 -14.97 -6.68
CA ARG A 73 7.84 -16.25 -7.41
C ARG A 73 8.20 -16.05 -8.89
N ILE A 74 7.63 -15.03 -9.54
CA ILE A 74 7.94 -14.71 -10.94
C ILE A 74 9.39 -14.23 -11.07
N ILE A 75 9.85 -13.37 -10.18
CA ILE A 75 11.23 -12.87 -10.19
C ILE A 75 12.21 -14.03 -10.03
N ASP A 76 12.02 -14.90 -9.04
CA ASP A 76 12.91 -16.01 -8.74
C ASP A 76 12.95 -17.05 -9.87
N ALA A 77 11.82 -17.27 -10.56
CA ALA A 77 11.74 -18.12 -11.74
C ALA A 77 12.37 -17.51 -13.01
N THR A 78 12.61 -16.20 -13.03
CA THR A 78 13.15 -15.50 -14.20
C THR A 78 14.67 -15.74 -14.30
N GLN A 79 15.14 -16.34 -15.41
CA GLN A 79 16.56 -16.66 -15.58
C GLN A 79 17.44 -15.44 -15.87
N ASP A 80 16.95 -14.48 -16.66
CA ASP A 80 17.69 -13.27 -17.02
C ASP A 80 17.86 -12.35 -15.79
N ALA A 81 19.10 -12.13 -15.38
CA ALA A 81 19.42 -11.32 -14.20
C ALA A 81 19.03 -9.84 -14.37
N GLN A 82 19.17 -9.27 -15.57
CA GLN A 82 18.74 -7.90 -15.84
C GLN A 82 17.21 -7.80 -15.75
N MET A 83 16.49 -8.79 -16.25
CA MET A 83 15.03 -8.83 -16.18
C MET A 83 14.54 -8.97 -14.73
N ARG A 84 15.15 -9.84 -13.91
CA ARG A 84 14.88 -9.91 -12.47
C ARG A 84 14.98 -8.54 -11.81
N GLN A 85 16.05 -7.80 -12.12
CA GLN A 85 16.27 -6.47 -11.56
C GLN A 85 15.22 -5.46 -12.05
N ILE A 86 14.85 -5.48 -13.34
CA ILE A 86 13.77 -4.65 -13.88
C ILE A 86 12.45 -4.95 -13.15
N LEU A 87 12.09 -6.22 -12.99
CA LEU A 87 10.85 -6.65 -12.31
C LEU A 87 10.85 -6.23 -10.84
N PHE A 88 11.95 -6.45 -10.11
CA PHE A 88 12.10 -6.03 -8.72
C PHE A 88 11.91 -4.52 -8.58
N LEU A 89 12.63 -3.73 -9.38
CA LEU A 89 12.51 -2.26 -9.32
C LEU A 89 11.10 -1.79 -9.69
N ARG A 90 10.44 -2.45 -10.64
CA ARG A 90 9.11 -2.07 -11.11
C ARG A 90 8.01 -2.41 -10.12
N TYR A 91 8.02 -3.61 -9.56
CA TYR A 91 6.90 -4.17 -8.81
C TYR A 91 7.13 -4.19 -7.29
N VAL A 92 8.36 -4.44 -6.84
CA VAL A 92 8.70 -4.45 -5.41
C VAL A 92 8.96 -3.02 -4.92
N ASP A 93 9.93 -2.32 -5.56
CA ASP A 93 10.30 -0.94 -5.20
C ASP A 93 9.30 0.11 -5.72
N GLY A 94 8.47 -0.23 -6.70
CA GLY A 94 7.46 0.69 -7.24
C GLY A 94 8.02 1.83 -8.10
N ARG A 95 9.22 1.69 -8.68
CA ARG A 95 9.87 2.72 -9.50
C ARG A 95 9.12 3.04 -10.80
N LYS A 96 9.23 4.27 -11.27
CA LYS A 96 8.83 4.70 -12.63
C LYS A 96 9.88 4.23 -13.65
N TRP A 97 9.51 4.14 -14.92
CA TRP A 97 10.42 3.62 -15.96
C TRP A 97 11.71 4.44 -16.11
N TRP A 98 11.61 5.77 -16.04
CA TRP A 98 12.80 6.63 -16.06
C TRP A 98 13.73 6.41 -14.86
N GLU A 99 13.20 6.19 -13.64
CA GLU A 99 14.03 5.87 -12.47
C GLU A 99 14.75 4.53 -12.65
N ILE A 100 14.08 3.54 -13.26
CA ILE A 100 14.68 2.24 -13.58
C ILE A 100 15.79 2.43 -14.62
N ALA A 101 15.55 3.23 -15.67
CA ALA A 101 16.57 3.51 -16.66
C ALA A 101 17.80 4.16 -16.05
N VAL A 102 17.64 5.18 -15.21
CA VAL A 102 18.76 5.81 -14.49
C VAL A 102 19.49 4.79 -13.61
N LYS A 103 18.77 3.99 -12.82
CA LYS A 103 19.38 3.01 -11.89
C LYS A 103 20.09 1.85 -12.60
N MET A 104 19.70 1.55 -13.83
CA MET A 104 20.30 0.49 -14.66
C MET A 104 21.17 1.05 -15.81
N GLU A 105 21.52 2.34 -15.74
CA GLU A 105 22.41 3.02 -16.69
C GLU A 105 21.95 2.94 -18.16
N TYR A 106 20.64 2.89 -18.38
CA TYR A 106 20.04 2.99 -19.71
C TYR A 106 19.87 4.45 -20.12
N SER A 107 20.07 4.74 -21.40
CA SER A 107 19.93 6.08 -21.98
C SER A 107 18.49 6.61 -22.01
N GLY A 108 17.49 5.76 -21.77
CA GLY A 108 16.10 6.20 -21.74
C GLY A 108 15.14 5.14 -21.23
N GLU A 109 13.99 5.59 -20.73
CA GLU A 109 12.96 4.75 -20.10
C GLU A 109 12.35 3.68 -21.02
N GLN A 110 12.44 3.90 -22.33
CA GLN A 110 11.91 2.98 -23.33
C GLN A 110 12.70 1.66 -23.39
N ILE A 111 13.99 1.66 -23.06
CA ILE A 111 14.84 0.46 -23.11
C ILE A 111 14.38 -0.58 -22.10
N PRO A 112 14.33 -0.29 -20.77
CA PRO A 112 13.84 -1.27 -19.80
C PRO A 112 12.36 -1.60 -20.02
N ARG A 113 11.54 -0.65 -20.48
CA ARG A 113 10.12 -0.90 -20.77
C ARG A 113 9.92 -1.88 -21.92
N LYS A 114 10.67 -1.75 -23.01
CA LYS A 114 10.59 -2.68 -24.16
C LYS A 114 11.09 -4.08 -23.78
N LYS A 115 12.23 -4.17 -23.07
CA LYS A 115 12.74 -5.44 -22.53
C LYS A 115 11.66 -6.14 -21.69
N HIS A 116 11.04 -5.39 -20.78
CA HIS A 116 9.96 -5.90 -19.93
C HIS A 116 8.75 -6.37 -20.75
N ASN A 117 8.28 -5.58 -21.71
CA ASN A 117 7.12 -5.95 -22.51
C ASN A 117 7.36 -7.22 -23.33
N ALA A 118 8.55 -7.33 -23.95
CA ALA A 118 8.94 -8.53 -24.68
C ALA A 118 9.06 -9.77 -23.76
N PHE A 119 9.43 -9.56 -22.49
CA PHE A 119 9.39 -10.63 -21.49
C PHE A 119 7.95 -11.07 -21.16
N LEU A 120 7.03 -10.13 -20.99
CA LEU A 120 5.62 -10.47 -20.70
C LEU A 120 4.92 -11.18 -21.87
N GLU A 121 5.31 -10.92 -23.12
CA GLU A 121 4.78 -11.62 -24.30
C GLU A 121 5.12 -13.11 -24.33
N GLN A 122 6.16 -13.54 -23.58
CA GLN A 122 6.53 -14.96 -23.47
C GLN A 122 5.57 -15.74 -22.55
N PHE A 123 4.74 -15.05 -21.76
CA PHE A 123 3.73 -15.67 -20.94
C PHE A 123 2.39 -15.66 -21.69
N PRO A 124 1.70 -16.81 -21.82
CA PRO A 124 0.38 -16.84 -22.43
C PRO A 124 -0.54 -15.92 -21.63
N LYS A 125 -1.29 -15.07 -22.34
CA LYS A 125 -2.36 -14.29 -21.72
C LYS A 125 -3.42 -15.28 -21.24
N SER A 126 -3.58 -15.42 -19.92
CA SER A 126 -4.74 -16.08 -19.32
C SER A 126 -6.02 -15.33 -19.68
#